data_AF-A0A0R3KB86-F1
#
_entry.id   AF-A0A0R3KB86-F1
#
_cell.length_a   1.000
_cell.length_b   1.000
_cell.length_c   1.000
_cell.angle_alpha   90.00
_cell.angle_beta   90.00
_cell.angle_gamma   90.00
#
_symmetry.space_group_name_H-M   'P 1'
#
loop_
_entity.id
_entity.type
_entity.pdbx_description
1 polymer ?
#
loop_
_entity_poly.entity_id
_entity_poly.type
_entity_poly.pdbx_seq_one_letter_code
_entity_poly.pdbx_strand_id
1 'polypeptide(L)'
;MFRCGKILLAWAFLLATPIATMAQTTDNQPAPSGQTSQPPAAAQPATSPPAQPQAEQQLLKPAQLEALVAPIALYPDELLANVLAASTYPLEVVQADRWVKGNKTLKGDPLKAAVDKQGWDDSVKALASTPDVLAMMSDKIDWTKDLGDAVLAQQPDVMDAVQRLRTKAQARNKLVTNKQQKVSVQKQDNRDVIVIEQANPSTMYVPYYEPATVYGEWPYAEYPPYYFGYPSYIGAGVIAAGLAFGTGWAIARWGNYWGGGFNWGNRNLYVNHYNRITNVGNNWQHNPAHRQGVRYANARVADRFGNNNLKAGAGNRMDFRGRDGQQVLKPGGDRPGAGDRAGDRAGDRAGDRAGDRAGNRGGDRAGDRGGNRPGTADRAKAGGGDRAKAANRASGGARA
;
A
#
# COMPACT_ATOMS: atom_id res chain seq x y z
N MET A 1 57.31 -19.48 -22.48
CA MET A 1 57.01 -20.60 -23.41
C MET A 1 55.55 -20.98 -23.23
N PHE A 2 54.75 -20.81 -24.30
CA PHE A 2 53.47 -21.47 -24.68
C PHE A 2 52.32 -21.58 -23.63
N ARG A 3 51.04 -21.29 -23.91
CA ARG A 3 50.31 -20.80 -25.10
C ARG A 3 48.87 -20.41 -24.67
N CYS A 4 48.33 -19.34 -25.28
CA CYS A 4 46.90 -18.99 -25.28
C CYS A 4 46.05 -20.00 -26.09
N GLY A 5 44.81 -20.22 -25.68
CA GLY A 5 43.77 -20.86 -26.49
C GLY A 5 42.50 -20.01 -26.52
N LYS A 6 42.27 -19.31 -27.63
CA LYS A 6 41.00 -18.66 -28.00
C LYS A 6 40.30 -19.61 -28.98
N ILE A 7 39.00 -19.90 -28.78
CA ILE A 7 38.17 -20.57 -29.78
C ILE A 7 37.05 -19.62 -30.18
N LEU A 8 37.19 -19.07 -31.38
CA LEU A 8 36.15 -18.45 -32.19
C LEU A 8 35.46 -19.57 -32.98
N LEU A 9 34.13 -19.63 -32.97
CA LEU A 9 33.38 -20.42 -33.96
C LEU A 9 32.40 -19.50 -34.70
N ALA A 10 32.63 -19.40 -36.00
CA ALA A 10 31.86 -18.62 -36.95
C ALA A 10 30.66 -19.41 -37.48
N TRP A 11 29.64 -18.64 -37.87
CA TRP A 11 28.37 -19.04 -38.46
C TRP A 11 28.49 -19.67 -39.86
N ALA A 12 27.53 -20.55 -40.20
CA ALA A 12 27.12 -20.78 -41.59
C ALA A 12 25.60 -20.94 -41.66
N PHE A 13 24.99 -20.07 -42.47
CA PHE A 13 23.57 -19.97 -42.82
C PHE A 13 23.21 -21.03 -43.87
N LEU A 14 22.02 -21.64 -43.78
CA LEU A 14 21.42 -22.40 -44.88
C LEU A 14 19.91 -22.12 -44.93
N LEU A 15 19.48 -21.51 -46.04
CA LEU A 15 18.12 -21.18 -46.43
C LEU A 15 17.42 -22.39 -47.06
N ALA A 16 16.15 -22.63 -46.71
CA ALA A 16 15.22 -23.42 -47.51
C ALA A 16 13.79 -22.85 -47.38
N THR A 17 13.18 -22.60 -48.52
CA THR A 17 11.88 -21.94 -48.79
C THR A 17 10.65 -22.83 -48.54
N PRO A 18 9.43 -22.26 -48.43
CA PRO A 18 8.23 -22.93 -47.91
C PRO A 18 7.39 -23.65 -48.99
N ILE A 19 6.68 -24.72 -48.59
CA ILE A 19 5.62 -25.35 -49.37
C ILE A 19 4.27 -24.99 -48.76
N ALA A 20 3.41 -24.36 -49.57
CA ALA A 20 2.01 -24.10 -49.28
C ALA A 20 1.17 -25.36 -49.46
N THR A 21 0.19 -25.58 -48.58
CA THR A 21 -0.82 -26.63 -48.73
C THR A 21 -2.20 -25.98 -48.71
N MET A 22 -2.97 -26.16 -49.78
CA MET A 22 -4.38 -25.79 -49.87
C MET A 22 -5.16 -26.96 -50.49
N ALA A 23 -6.28 -27.33 -49.86
CA ALA A 23 -7.43 -28.10 -50.39
C ALA A 23 -8.27 -28.54 -49.16
N GLN A 24 -9.60 -28.62 -49.14
CA GLN A 24 -10.70 -28.41 -50.09
C GLN A 24 -11.98 -28.39 -49.23
N THR A 25 -12.92 -27.50 -49.53
CA THR A 25 -14.32 -27.59 -49.05
C THR A 25 -15.20 -27.99 -50.23
N THR A 26 -15.98 -29.05 -50.06
CA THR A 26 -16.99 -29.50 -51.03
C THR A 26 -18.26 -28.67 -50.94
N ASP A 27 -18.66 -28.11 -52.07
CA ASP A 27 -20.00 -27.59 -52.40
C ASP A 27 -21.07 -28.68 -52.33
N ASN A 28 -22.28 -28.32 -51.89
CA ASN A 28 -23.51 -28.92 -52.40
C ASN A 28 -24.70 -27.96 -52.23
N GLN A 29 -25.43 -27.71 -53.32
CA GLN A 29 -26.65 -26.87 -53.44
C GLN A 29 -27.68 -27.63 -54.33
N PRO A 30 -28.95 -27.19 -54.51
CA PRO A 30 -30.13 -27.48 -53.67
C PRO A 30 -31.34 -28.08 -54.46
N ALA A 31 -32.48 -28.35 -53.79
CA ALA A 31 -33.84 -28.31 -54.38
C ALA A 31 -34.96 -28.18 -53.31
N PRO A 32 -36.16 -27.66 -53.64
CA PRO A 32 -37.00 -26.89 -52.71
C PRO A 32 -38.32 -27.57 -52.31
N SER A 33 -38.89 -27.17 -51.16
CA SER A 33 -40.33 -27.22 -50.92
C SER A 33 -40.74 -26.06 -50.02
N GLY A 34 -41.77 -25.33 -50.45
CA GLY A 34 -42.12 -24.03 -49.94
C GLY A 34 -42.87 -24.08 -48.61
N GLN A 35 -42.71 -23.02 -47.83
CA GLN A 35 -43.72 -22.51 -46.91
C GLN A 35 -43.45 -21.04 -46.60
N THR A 36 -44.54 -20.32 -46.41
CA THR A 36 -44.74 -18.87 -46.43
C THR A 36 -44.07 -18.11 -45.29
N SER A 37 -43.31 -17.09 -45.68
CA SER A 37 -43.01 -15.78 -45.06
C SER A 37 -43.53 -15.44 -43.64
N GLN A 38 -42.58 -15.31 -42.71
CA GLN A 38 -42.52 -14.23 -41.70
C GLN A 38 -41.02 -13.89 -41.47
N PRO A 39 -40.56 -12.63 -41.59
CA PRO A 39 -39.17 -12.30 -41.30
C PRO A 39 -38.91 -12.40 -39.79
N PRO A 40 -37.88 -13.12 -39.32
CA PRO A 40 -37.46 -13.02 -37.93
C PRO A 40 -36.97 -11.58 -37.67
N ALA A 41 -37.52 -10.96 -36.62
CA ALA A 41 -36.99 -9.71 -36.11
C ALA A 41 -35.50 -9.91 -35.79
N ALA A 42 -34.64 -9.16 -36.48
CA ALA A 42 -33.21 -9.18 -36.23
C ALA A 42 -32.97 -8.80 -34.76
N ALA A 43 -32.45 -9.75 -33.98
CA ALA A 43 -31.88 -9.45 -32.67
C ALA A 43 -30.73 -8.46 -32.90
N GLN A 44 -30.95 -7.21 -32.51
CA GLN A 44 -29.88 -6.21 -32.49
C GLN A 44 -28.75 -6.78 -31.62
N PRO A 45 -27.49 -6.78 -32.08
CA PRO A 45 -26.38 -7.12 -31.21
C PRO A 45 -26.42 -6.18 -30.03
N ALA A 46 -26.59 -6.74 -28.82
CA ALA A 46 -26.49 -5.98 -27.59
C ALA A 46 -25.13 -5.31 -27.58
N THR A 47 -25.10 -4.00 -27.83
CA THR A 47 -23.90 -3.18 -27.70
C THR A 47 -23.43 -3.34 -26.27
N SER A 48 -22.31 -4.04 -26.09
CA SER A 48 -21.58 -4.04 -24.83
C SER A 48 -21.40 -2.56 -24.44
N PRO A 49 -21.74 -2.15 -23.19
CA PRO A 49 -21.47 -0.78 -22.77
C PRO A 49 -20.00 -0.48 -23.06
N PRO A 50 -19.68 0.71 -23.62
CA PRO A 50 -18.31 1.06 -23.93
C PRO A 50 -17.48 0.81 -22.68
N ALA A 51 -16.42 0.01 -22.82
CA ALA A 51 -15.43 -0.15 -21.77
C ALA A 51 -15.01 1.26 -21.38
N GLN A 52 -15.44 1.70 -20.18
CA GLN A 52 -14.91 2.93 -19.61
C GLN A 52 -13.39 2.78 -19.67
N PRO A 53 -12.63 3.76 -20.19
CA PRO A 53 -11.18 3.69 -20.09
C PRO A 53 -10.89 3.47 -18.61
N GLN A 54 -10.42 2.28 -18.27
CA GLN A 54 -9.83 2.05 -16.96
C GLN A 54 -8.81 3.16 -16.85
N ALA A 55 -8.98 4.07 -15.90
CA ALA A 55 -7.96 5.06 -15.63
C ALA A 55 -6.68 4.25 -15.41
N GLU A 56 -5.80 4.24 -16.40
CA GLU A 56 -4.44 3.76 -16.23
C GLU A 56 -3.93 4.65 -15.11
N GLN A 57 -3.91 4.15 -13.88
CA GLN A 57 -3.41 4.93 -12.76
C GLN A 57 -1.98 5.28 -13.10
N GLN A 58 -1.81 6.54 -13.46
CA GLN A 58 -0.59 7.09 -13.99
C GLN A 58 0.47 6.93 -12.91
N LEU A 59 1.62 6.40 -13.31
CA LEU A 59 2.83 6.37 -12.51
C LEU A 59 3.02 7.74 -11.81
N LEU A 60 3.43 7.72 -10.53
CA LEU A 60 3.63 8.97 -9.79
C LEU A 60 4.72 9.79 -10.49
N LYS A 61 4.49 11.10 -10.59
CA LYS A 61 5.44 12.04 -11.18
C LYS A 61 6.73 12.07 -10.34
N PRO A 62 7.88 12.44 -10.92
CA PRO A 62 9.14 12.59 -10.19
C PRO A 62 9.02 13.46 -8.93
N ALA A 63 8.26 14.55 -9.00
CA ALA A 63 7.99 15.44 -7.87
C ALA A 63 7.21 14.77 -6.72
N GLN A 64 6.22 13.94 -7.06
CA GLN A 64 5.46 13.16 -6.09
C GLN A 64 6.33 12.10 -5.42
N LEU A 65 7.18 11.43 -6.21
CA LEU A 65 8.13 10.44 -5.68
C LEU A 65 9.14 11.08 -4.72
N GLU A 66 9.69 12.24 -5.06
CA GLU A 66 10.58 12.98 -4.16
C GLU A 66 9.87 13.39 -2.88
N ALA A 67 8.64 13.88 -2.95
CA ALA A 67 7.85 14.20 -1.75
C ALA A 67 7.62 12.96 -0.88
N LEU A 68 7.29 11.82 -1.51
CA LEU A 68 7.01 10.54 -0.86
C LEU A 68 8.23 9.97 -0.12
N VAL A 69 9.42 10.02 -0.73
CA VAL A 69 10.66 9.49 -0.13
C VAL A 69 11.42 10.52 0.72
N ALA A 70 11.04 11.81 0.67
CA ALA A 70 11.67 12.87 1.45
C ALA A 70 11.93 12.54 2.93
N PRO A 71 11.00 11.94 3.70
CA PRO A 71 11.24 11.65 5.11
C PRO A 71 12.23 10.51 5.38
N ILE A 72 12.55 9.68 4.38
CA ILE A 72 13.36 8.47 4.56
C ILE A 72 14.60 8.41 3.65
N ALA A 73 14.76 9.34 2.71
CA ALA A 73 15.85 9.29 1.72
C ALA A 73 17.26 9.38 2.35
N LEU A 74 17.40 9.92 3.57
CA LEU A 74 18.68 9.93 4.29
C LEU A 74 18.89 8.72 5.22
N TYR A 75 17.98 7.74 5.23
CA TYR A 75 18.19 6.51 6.00
C TYR A 75 19.39 5.73 5.44
N PRO A 76 20.18 5.03 6.30
CA PRO A 76 21.16 4.06 5.86
C PRO A 76 20.55 3.04 4.91
N ASP A 77 21.31 2.60 3.89
CA ASP A 77 20.81 1.81 2.76
C ASP A 77 20.14 0.51 3.22
N GLU A 78 20.66 -0.14 4.25
CA GLU A 78 20.05 -1.36 4.82
C GLU A 78 18.69 -1.09 5.45
N LEU A 79 18.55 0.00 6.22
CA LEU A 79 17.25 0.38 6.81
C LEU A 79 16.27 0.77 5.72
N LEU A 80 16.73 1.59 4.76
CA LEU A 80 15.88 2.07 3.68
C LEU A 80 15.36 0.90 2.82
N ALA A 81 16.20 -0.06 2.47
CA ALA A 81 15.77 -1.25 1.71
C ALA A 81 14.69 -2.04 2.45
N ASN A 82 14.84 -2.25 3.77
CA ASN A 82 13.83 -2.90 4.59
C ASN A 82 12.53 -2.10 4.69
N VAL A 83 12.61 -0.77 4.83
CA VAL A 83 11.42 0.12 4.82
C VAL A 83 10.67 0.03 3.48
N LEU A 84 11.40 0.09 2.36
CA LEU A 84 10.77 -0.02 1.03
C LEU A 84 10.12 -1.39 0.81
N ALA A 85 10.79 -2.48 1.17
CA ALA A 85 10.22 -3.83 1.07
C ALA A 85 8.99 -4.00 1.98
N ALA A 86 9.10 -3.63 3.26
CA ALA A 86 8.04 -3.77 4.25
C ALA A 86 6.82 -2.89 3.92
N SER A 87 7.01 -1.74 3.27
CA SER A 87 5.92 -0.87 2.82
C SER A 87 4.96 -1.58 1.85
N THR A 88 5.42 -2.64 1.16
CA THR A 88 4.59 -3.45 0.27
C THR A 88 3.64 -4.41 1.01
N TYR A 89 3.78 -4.53 2.34
CA TYR A 89 2.99 -5.37 3.25
C TYR A 89 2.36 -4.55 4.40
N PRO A 90 1.52 -3.54 4.10
CA PRO A 90 1.06 -2.57 5.10
C PRO A 90 0.27 -3.21 6.25
N LEU A 91 -0.44 -4.31 6.03
CA LEU A 91 -1.15 -5.00 7.12
C LEU A 91 -0.17 -5.64 8.12
N GLU A 92 0.89 -6.29 7.62
CA GLU A 92 1.91 -6.90 8.48
C GLU A 92 2.66 -5.84 9.28
N VAL A 93 2.94 -4.66 8.70
CA VAL A 93 3.51 -3.51 9.41
C VAL A 93 2.66 -3.13 10.63
N VAL A 94 1.34 -2.98 10.46
CA VAL A 94 0.42 -2.65 11.56
C VAL A 94 0.37 -3.76 12.60
N GLN A 95 0.30 -5.03 12.16
CA GLN A 95 0.30 -6.18 13.05
C GLN A 95 1.59 -6.24 13.89
N ALA A 96 2.74 -6.04 13.24
CA ALA A 96 4.05 -6.05 13.89
C ALA A 96 4.19 -4.91 14.89
N ASP A 97 3.79 -3.67 14.53
CA ASP A 97 3.81 -2.53 15.46
C ASP A 97 2.96 -2.83 16.71
N ARG A 98 1.72 -3.30 16.52
CA ARG A 98 0.83 -3.66 17.63
C ARG A 98 1.42 -4.77 18.49
N TRP A 99 2.02 -5.78 17.87
CA TRP A 99 2.65 -6.89 18.57
C TRP A 99 3.87 -6.42 19.38
N VAL A 100 4.76 -5.60 18.81
CA VAL A 100 5.93 -5.05 19.52
C VAL A 100 5.48 -4.17 20.68
N LYS A 101 4.45 -3.32 20.49
CA LYS A 101 3.85 -2.50 21.55
C LYS A 101 3.20 -3.34 22.66
N GLY A 102 2.69 -4.54 22.35
CA GLY A 102 2.17 -5.49 23.32
C GLY A 102 3.25 -6.30 24.05
N ASN A 103 4.45 -6.42 23.47
CA ASN A 103 5.54 -7.28 23.96
C ASN A 103 6.78 -6.48 24.42
N LYS A 104 6.59 -5.32 25.08
CA LYS A 104 7.68 -4.40 25.48
C LYS A 104 8.72 -4.99 26.43
N THR A 105 8.38 -6.11 27.09
CA THR A 105 9.29 -6.82 28.00
C THR A 105 10.33 -7.66 27.24
N LEU A 106 10.02 -8.05 26.00
CA LEU A 106 10.95 -8.78 25.15
C LEU A 106 12.00 -7.81 24.58
N LYS A 107 13.27 -8.13 24.76
CA LYS A 107 14.41 -7.36 24.25
C LYS A 107 15.47 -8.31 23.73
N GLY A 108 16.30 -7.86 22.78
CA GLY A 108 17.42 -8.65 22.27
C GLY A 108 16.98 -10.02 21.74
N ASP A 109 17.69 -11.08 22.12
CA ASP A 109 17.49 -12.43 21.59
C ASP A 109 16.10 -13.01 21.92
N PRO A 110 15.52 -12.81 23.12
CA PRO A 110 14.12 -13.15 23.37
C PRO A 110 13.11 -12.49 22.41
N LEU A 111 13.32 -11.21 22.08
CA LEU A 111 12.47 -10.50 21.11
C LEU A 111 12.62 -11.11 19.72
N LYS A 112 13.86 -11.31 19.28
CA LYS A 112 14.16 -11.98 18.00
C LYS A 112 13.46 -13.33 17.93
N ALA A 113 13.71 -14.24 18.87
CA ALA A 113 13.12 -15.58 18.87
C ALA A 113 11.58 -15.58 18.87
N ALA A 114 10.95 -14.52 19.38
CA ALA A 114 9.50 -14.36 19.34
C ALA A 114 8.99 -13.78 18.00
N VAL A 115 9.77 -12.88 17.37
CA VAL A 115 9.54 -12.37 16.00
C VAL A 115 9.73 -13.47 14.95
N ASP A 116 10.69 -14.38 15.14
CA ASP A 116 10.97 -15.51 14.24
C ASP A 116 9.75 -16.43 14.06
N LYS A 117 8.89 -16.49 15.07
CA LYS A 117 7.64 -17.29 15.06
C LYS A 117 6.49 -16.60 14.33
N GLN A 118 6.64 -15.34 13.96
CA GLN A 118 5.60 -14.59 13.27
C GLN A 118 5.62 -14.94 11.78
N GLY A 119 4.45 -14.99 11.16
CA GLY A 119 4.29 -15.30 9.74
C GLY A 119 4.62 -14.14 8.80
N TRP A 120 5.23 -13.06 9.29
CA TRP A 120 5.52 -11.86 8.51
C TRP A 120 6.66 -12.06 7.53
N ASP A 121 6.70 -11.21 6.50
CA ASP A 121 7.85 -11.05 5.62
C ASP A 121 9.07 -10.61 6.44
N ASP A 122 10.24 -11.07 6.01
CA ASP A 122 11.45 -10.85 6.77
C ASP A 122 11.86 -9.37 6.85
N SER A 123 11.48 -8.54 5.88
CA SER A 123 11.65 -7.09 5.97
C SER A 123 10.85 -6.48 7.11
N VAL A 124 9.62 -6.98 7.35
CA VAL A 124 8.79 -6.56 8.49
C VAL A 124 9.37 -7.06 9.80
N LYS A 125 9.87 -8.30 9.82
CA LYS A 125 10.57 -8.86 11.00
C LYS A 125 11.81 -8.03 11.35
N ALA A 126 12.62 -7.64 10.37
CA ALA A 126 13.80 -6.81 10.58
C ALA A 126 13.45 -5.47 11.28
N LEU A 127 12.35 -4.83 10.85
CA LEU A 127 11.90 -3.56 11.41
C LEU A 127 11.37 -3.66 12.86
N ALA A 128 11.08 -4.85 13.38
CA ALA A 128 10.76 -5.02 14.81
C ALA A 128 11.93 -4.65 15.74
N SER A 129 13.15 -4.58 15.19
CA SER A 129 14.35 -4.12 15.89
C SER A 129 14.51 -2.59 15.91
N THR A 130 13.78 -1.89 15.06
CA THR A 130 13.73 -0.42 14.94
C THR A 130 12.29 0.03 15.20
N PRO A 131 11.77 -0.18 16.43
CA PRO A 131 10.35 -0.01 16.74
C PRO A 131 9.82 1.39 16.45
N ASP A 132 10.66 2.43 16.53
CA ASP A 132 10.26 3.80 16.18
C ASP A 132 9.94 3.94 14.68
N VAL A 133 10.69 3.25 13.81
CA VAL A 133 10.45 3.25 12.36
C VAL A 133 9.21 2.42 12.04
N LEU A 134 9.08 1.25 12.67
CA LEU A 134 7.91 0.39 12.52
C LEU A 134 6.63 1.11 12.97
N ALA A 135 6.69 1.80 14.12
CA ALA A 135 5.60 2.62 14.63
C ALA A 135 5.28 3.78 13.69
N MET A 136 6.29 4.48 13.15
CA MET A 136 6.07 5.54 12.15
C MET A 136 5.35 5.01 10.91
N MET A 137 5.75 3.84 10.38
CA MET A 137 5.08 3.23 9.23
C MET A 137 3.63 2.81 9.54
N SER A 138 3.37 2.29 10.75
CA SER A 138 2.03 1.92 11.23
C SER A 138 1.14 3.14 11.45
N ASP A 139 1.66 4.19 12.09
CA ASP A 139 0.93 5.43 12.39
C ASP A 139 0.67 6.27 11.12
N LYS A 140 1.55 6.18 10.11
CA LYS A 140 1.42 6.84 8.79
C LYS A 140 1.02 5.82 7.73
N ILE A 141 -0.02 5.02 8.00
CA ILE A 141 -0.39 3.89 7.15
C ILE A 141 -0.73 4.25 5.70
N ASP A 142 -1.34 5.41 5.45
CA ASP A 142 -1.62 5.87 4.08
C ASP A 142 -0.33 6.14 3.31
N TRP A 143 0.64 6.83 3.94
CA TRP A 143 1.97 7.04 3.36
C TRP A 143 2.70 5.71 3.13
N THR A 144 2.65 4.78 4.09
CA THR A 144 3.27 3.46 3.96
C THR A 144 2.68 2.68 2.78
N LYS A 145 1.36 2.74 2.61
CA LYS A 145 0.69 2.11 1.46
C LYS A 145 1.10 2.78 0.15
N ASP A 146 1.09 4.11 0.06
CA ASP A 146 1.48 4.85 -1.15
C ASP A 146 2.94 4.57 -1.53
N LEU A 147 3.83 4.49 -0.53
CA LEU A 147 5.22 4.09 -0.71
C LEU A 147 5.33 2.66 -1.28
N GLY A 148 4.60 1.71 -0.69
CA GLY A 148 4.59 0.33 -1.17
C GLY A 148 4.04 0.18 -2.58
N ASP A 149 2.95 0.90 -2.89
CA ASP A 149 2.37 0.91 -4.23
C ASP A 149 3.33 1.52 -5.27
N ALA A 150 4.06 2.59 -4.90
CA ALA A 150 5.09 3.18 -5.74
C ALA A 150 6.27 2.23 -5.97
N VAL A 151 6.74 1.53 -4.93
CA VAL A 151 7.82 0.51 -5.06
C VAL A 151 7.39 -0.58 -6.03
N LEU A 152 6.18 -1.12 -5.90
CA LEU A 152 5.70 -2.19 -6.78
C LEU A 152 5.46 -1.75 -8.23
N ALA A 153 5.02 -0.50 -8.43
CA ALA A 153 4.73 0.04 -9.76
C ALA A 153 5.98 0.54 -10.49
N GLN A 154 6.92 1.17 -9.77
CA GLN A 154 8.04 1.94 -10.35
C GLN A 154 9.23 2.07 -9.40
N GLN A 155 9.70 0.94 -8.83
CA GLN A 155 10.91 0.88 -8.00
C GLN A 155 12.11 1.68 -8.55
N PRO A 156 12.44 1.64 -9.86
CA PRO A 156 13.56 2.39 -10.39
C PRO A 156 13.44 3.91 -10.15
N ASP A 157 12.24 4.47 -10.31
CA ASP A 157 12.00 5.90 -10.16
C ASP A 157 11.98 6.33 -8.69
N VAL A 158 11.52 5.45 -7.79
CA VAL A 158 11.62 5.62 -6.33
C VAL A 158 13.09 5.73 -5.90
N MET A 159 13.94 4.84 -6.42
CA MET A 159 15.37 4.84 -6.13
C MET A 159 16.07 6.09 -6.70
N ASP A 160 15.75 6.48 -7.93
CA ASP A 160 16.30 7.70 -8.51
C ASP A 160 15.87 8.95 -7.72
N ALA A 161 14.64 8.99 -7.18
CA ALA A 161 14.18 10.07 -6.31
C ALA A 161 14.98 10.15 -5.00
N VAL A 162 15.28 9.00 -4.38
CA VAL A 162 16.16 8.95 -3.20
C VAL A 162 17.54 9.53 -3.53
N GLN A 163 18.15 9.14 -4.65
CA GLN A 163 19.47 9.65 -5.04
C GLN A 163 19.45 11.17 -5.31
N ARG A 164 18.41 11.70 -5.98
CA ARG A 164 18.28 13.16 -6.17
C ARG A 164 18.24 13.92 -4.83
N LEU A 165 17.51 13.40 -3.85
CA LEU A 165 17.44 13.99 -2.52
C LEU A 165 18.75 13.86 -1.73
N ARG A 166 19.44 12.72 -1.83
CA ARG A 166 20.78 12.54 -1.22
C ARG A 166 21.79 13.52 -1.82
N THR A 167 21.78 13.72 -3.13
CA THR A 167 22.63 14.71 -3.80
C THR A 167 22.33 16.12 -3.31
N LYS A 168 21.05 16.48 -3.18
CA LYS A 168 20.62 17.78 -2.65
C LYS A 168 21.08 17.99 -1.21
N ALA A 169 20.97 16.98 -0.35
CA ALA A 169 21.44 17.04 1.03
C ALA A 169 22.97 17.10 1.14
N GLN A 170 23.70 16.37 0.29
CA GLN A 170 25.16 16.38 0.25
C GLN A 170 25.69 17.74 -0.21
N ALA A 171 25.12 18.31 -1.28
CA ALA A 171 25.49 19.64 -1.78
C ALA A 171 25.27 20.76 -0.74
N ARG A 172 24.42 20.52 0.26
CA ARG A 172 24.11 21.44 1.35
C ARG A 172 24.87 21.13 2.64
N ASN A 173 25.80 20.18 2.62
CA ASN A 173 26.55 19.70 3.81
C ASN A 173 25.63 19.16 4.92
N LYS A 174 24.44 18.66 4.56
CA LYS A 174 23.48 18.05 5.49
C LYS A 174 23.60 16.53 5.54
N LEU A 175 24.26 15.95 4.54
CA LEU A 175 24.57 14.52 4.48
C LEU A 175 26.10 14.33 4.52
N VAL A 176 26.60 14.05 5.72
CA VAL A 176 28.04 13.91 6.00
C VAL A 176 28.33 12.65 6.82
N THR A 177 29.57 12.15 6.70
CA THR A 177 30.11 11.10 7.57
C THR A 177 30.30 11.64 8.99
N ASN A 178 29.86 10.87 9.98
CA ASN A 178 29.97 11.19 11.39
C ASN A 178 30.02 9.89 12.22
N LYS A 179 29.78 9.98 13.54
CA LYS A 179 29.83 8.81 14.43
C LYS A 179 28.65 7.85 14.27
N GLN A 180 27.56 8.29 13.64
CA GLN A 180 26.34 7.53 13.45
C GLN A 180 26.30 6.85 12.07
N GLN A 181 26.79 7.51 11.03
CA GLN A 181 26.76 7.03 9.65
C GLN A 181 28.04 7.35 8.87
N LYS A 182 28.30 6.56 7.83
CA LYS A 182 29.33 6.78 6.84
C LYS A 182 28.67 7.07 5.49
N VAL A 183 29.00 8.21 4.91
CA VAL A 183 28.53 8.64 3.60
C VAL A 183 29.67 8.49 2.61
N SER A 184 29.42 7.82 1.49
CA SER A 184 30.39 7.68 0.41
C SER A 184 29.74 7.92 -0.95
N VAL A 185 30.52 8.48 -1.87
CA VAL A 185 30.15 8.55 -3.29
C VAL A 185 30.86 7.40 -3.98
N GLN A 186 30.09 6.54 -4.64
CA GLN A 186 30.60 5.38 -5.36
C GLN A 186 30.23 5.50 -6.83
N LYS A 187 31.07 4.96 -7.71
CA LYS A 187 30.76 4.87 -9.14
C LYS A 187 30.14 3.51 -9.43
N GLN A 188 28.85 3.47 -9.75
CA GLN A 188 28.12 2.25 -10.14
C GLN A 188 27.44 2.48 -11.49
N ASP A 189 27.59 1.54 -12.43
CA ASP A 189 27.07 1.66 -13.80
C ASP A 189 27.35 3.03 -14.47
N ASN A 190 28.59 3.50 -14.31
CA ASN A 190 29.07 4.80 -14.81
C ASN A 190 28.31 6.03 -14.27
N ARG A 191 27.65 5.91 -13.11
CA ARG A 191 26.99 6.99 -12.39
C ARG A 191 27.56 7.14 -10.98
N ASP A 192 27.63 8.37 -10.50
CA ASP A 192 27.96 8.65 -9.11
C ASP A 192 26.71 8.45 -8.26
N VAL A 193 26.80 7.58 -7.26
CA VAL A 193 25.72 7.24 -6.34
C VAL A 193 26.17 7.46 -4.91
N ILE A 194 25.28 8.03 -4.10
CA ILE A 194 25.55 8.28 -2.68
C ILE A 194 25.04 7.07 -1.88
N VAL A 195 25.97 6.40 -1.22
CA VAL A 195 25.73 5.24 -0.35
C VAL A 195 25.86 5.67 1.11
N ILE A 196 24.86 5.34 1.92
CA ILE A 196 24.83 5.62 3.36
C ILE A 196 24.93 4.29 4.11
N GLU A 197 26.02 4.10 4.84
CA GLU A 197 26.26 2.93 5.68
C GLU A 197 26.23 3.33 7.16
N GLN A 198 26.01 2.38 8.05
CA GLN A 198 26.23 2.59 9.48
C GLN A 198 27.73 2.81 9.75
N ALA A 199 28.07 3.76 10.61
CA ALA A 199 29.47 3.93 11.03
C ALA A 199 29.97 2.72 11.83
N ASN A 200 29.07 2.09 12.60
CA ASN A 200 29.29 0.82 13.27
C ASN A 200 28.32 -0.22 12.68
N PRO A 201 28.79 -1.29 12.02
CA PRO A 201 27.92 -2.30 11.40
C PRO A 201 26.92 -2.96 12.36
N SER A 202 27.21 -2.95 13.65
CA SER A 202 26.36 -3.58 14.68
C SER A 202 25.27 -2.64 15.22
N THR A 203 25.30 -1.35 14.87
CA THR A 203 24.40 -0.32 15.42
C THR A 203 23.77 0.51 14.32
N MET A 204 22.43 0.53 14.27
CA MET A 204 21.66 1.37 13.36
C MET A 204 21.22 2.66 14.05
N TYR A 205 21.62 3.81 13.52
CA TYR A 205 21.09 5.11 13.94
C TYR A 205 20.08 5.60 12.89
N VAL A 206 18.85 5.86 13.33
CA VAL A 206 17.79 6.39 12.46
C VAL A 206 17.90 7.92 12.43
N PRO A 207 18.09 8.55 11.25
CA PRO A 207 18.09 10.00 11.15
C PRO A 207 16.66 10.54 11.14
N TYR A 208 16.42 11.57 11.95
CA TYR A 208 15.19 12.36 11.97
C TYR A 208 15.54 13.78 11.54
N TYR A 209 14.79 14.33 10.60
CA TYR A 209 15.12 15.62 10.04
C TYR A 209 13.89 16.31 9.48
N GLU A 210 14.01 17.63 9.37
CA GLU A 210 13.04 18.43 8.65
C GLU A 210 13.45 18.55 7.17
N PRO A 211 12.64 18.04 6.21
CA PRO A 211 12.97 18.06 4.79
C PRO A 211 13.30 19.46 4.26
N ALA A 212 12.57 20.49 4.68
CA ALA A 212 12.82 21.87 4.26
C ALA A 212 14.21 22.36 4.71
N THR A 213 14.66 21.96 5.90
CA THR A 213 15.99 22.35 6.41
C THR A 213 17.12 21.59 5.70
N VAL A 214 16.92 20.29 5.47
CA VAL A 214 17.91 19.41 4.85
C VAL A 214 18.04 19.68 3.35
N TYR A 215 16.92 19.70 2.64
CA TYR A 215 16.88 19.84 1.19
C TYR A 215 16.84 21.30 0.74
N GLY A 216 16.54 22.25 1.62
CA GLY A 216 16.37 23.66 1.24
C GLY A 216 15.04 23.91 0.54
N GLU A 217 14.97 25.00 -0.24
CA GLU A 217 13.76 25.39 -0.97
C GLU A 217 13.21 24.21 -1.78
N TRP A 218 11.94 23.91 -1.54
CA TRP A 218 11.26 22.78 -2.17
C TRP A 218 10.61 23.23 -3.48
N PRO A 219 11.03 22.70 -4.63
CA PRO A 219 10.64 23.25 -5.92
C PRO A 219 9.18 22.91 -6.32
N TYR A 220 8.51 22.03 -5.58
CA TYR A 220 7.19 21.51 -5.94
C TYR A 220 6.13 21.96 -4.94
N ALA A 221 5.47 23.10 -5.19
CA ALA A 221 4.41 23.61 -4.32
C ALA A 221 3.21 22.66 -4.21
N GLU A 222 2.87 21.94 -5.28
CA GLU A 222 1.75 20.97 -5.31
C GLU A 222 2.04 19.69 -4.52
N TYR A 223 3.32 19.35 -4.33
CA TYR A 223 3.76 18.12 -3.68
C TYR A 223 4.76 18.45 -2.56
N PRO A 224 4.31 19.05 -1.44
CA PRO A 224 5.18 19.34 -0.32
C PRO A 224 5.71 18.03 0.31
N PRO A 225 6.92 18.05 0.91
CA PRO A 225 7.49 16.85 1.51
C PRO A 225 6.76 16.47 2.79
N TYR A 226 6.64 15.17 3.05
CA TYR A 226 6.14 14.68 4.33
C TYR A 226 7.13 15.00 5.46
N TYR A 227 6.61 15.51 6.58
CA TYR A 227 7.37 15.72 7.82
C TYR A 227 6.75 14.93 8.96
N PHE A 228 7.53 14.03 9.56
CA PHE A 228 7.05 13.13 10.63
C PHE A 228 7.44 13.58 12.04
N GLY A 229 8.18 14.69 12.17
CA GLY A 229 8.62 15.19 13.47
C GLY A 229 9.79 14.40 14.06
N TYR A 230 10.24 14.87 15.22
CA TYR A 230 11.25 14.20 16.02
C TYR A 230 10.56 13.36 17.12
N PRO A 231 11.06 12.15 17.42
CA PRO A 231 10.64 11.43 18.61
C PRO A 231 10.83 12.29 19.86
N SER A 232 9.90 12.20 20.82
CA SER A 232 9.88 13.06 22.02
C SER A 232 11.12 12.94 22.90
N TYR A 233 11.86 11.83 22.80
CA TYR A 233 13.12 11.63 23.51
C TYR A 233 14.30 12.39 22.90
N ILE A 234 14.20 12.86 21.65
CA ILE A 234 15.20 13.72 21.03
C ILE A 234 14.96 15.13 21.55
N GLY A 235 15.77 15.54 22.53
CA GLY A 235 15.68 16.88 23.10
C GLY A 235 15.89 17.98 22.06
N ALA A 236 15.17 19.10 22.18
CA ALA A 236 15.27 20.22 21.24
C ALA A 236 16.72 20.74 21.04
N GLY A 237 17.56 20.63 22.07
CA GLY A 237 18.97 21.06 22.04
C GLY A 237 19.90 20.23 21.15
N VAL A 238 19.52 19.01 20.74
CA VAL A 238 20.33 18.18 19.82
C VAL A 238 19.91 18.32 18.35
N ILE A 239 18.91 19.15 18.05
CA ILE A 239 18.46 19.48 16.68
C ILE A 239 19.28 20.67 16.14
N ALA A 240 20.58 20.69 16.40
CA ALA A 240 21.45 21.71 15.83
C ALA A 240 21.56 21.42 14.32
N ALA A 241 20.99 22.30 13.49
CA ALA A 241 20.99 22.26 12.02
C ALA A 241 19.91 21.42 11.31
N GLY A 242 18.82 21.02 12.01
CA GLY A 242 17.61 20.41 11.42
C GLY A 242 17.71 18.92 11.06
N LEU A 243 18.73 18.24 11.59
CA LEU A 243 18.91 16.79 11.51
C LEU A 243 19.42 16.29 12.86
N ALA A 244 18.81 15.22 13.35
CA ALA A 244 19.20 14.54 14.58
C ALA A 244 19.23 13.03 14.33
N PHE A 245 20.00 12.30 15.12
CA PHE A 245 19.95 10.84 15.12
C PHE A 245 19.20 10.38 16.36
N GLY A 246 18.27 9.44 16.16
CA GLY A 246 17.60 8.77 17.27
C GLY A 246 18.53 7.81 18.01
N THR A 247 17.93 7.01 18.88
CA THR A 247 18.66 5.99 19.63
C THR A 247 19.30 4.98 18.68
N GLY A 248 20.53 4.55 19.00
CA GLY A 248 21.21 3.49 18.25
C GLY A 248 20.61 2.12 18.55
N TRP A 249 20.14 1.42 17.53
CA TRP A 249 19.56 0.08 17.63
C TRP A 249 20.61 -0.99 17.38
N ALA A 250 20.76 -1.95 18.29
CA ALA A 250 21.72 -3.04 18.17
C ALA A 250 21.24 -4.10 17.17
N ILE A 251 21.66 -3.97 15.90
CA ILE A 251 21.20 -4.81 14.80
C ILE A 251 22.03 -6.09 14.61
N ALA A 252 23.26 -6.16 15.13
CA ALA A 252 24.11 -7.36 14.98
C ALA A 252 23.44 -8.63 15.53
N ARG A 253 22.65 -8.52 16.60
CA ARG A 253 21.94 -9.65 17.23
C ARG A 253 20.81 -10.20 16.37
N TRP A 254 20.34 -9.42 15.40
CA TRP A 254 19.26 -9.82 14.53
C TRP A 254 19.71 -10.73 13.39
N GLY A 255 21.02 -10.93 13.23
CA GLY A 255 21.61 -11.92 12.33
C GLY A 255 21.04 -11.80 10.92
N ASN A 256 20.44 -12.89 10.43
CA ASN A 256 19.96 -12.99 9.05
C ASN A 256 18.84 -12.02 8.67
N TYR A 257 18.15 -11.36 9.61
CA TYR A 257 17.14 -10.35 9.27
C TYR A 257 17.74 -9.01 8.86
N TRP A 258 18.96 -8.72 9.33
CA TRP A 258 19.61 -7.45 9.04
C TRP A 258 20.63 -7.60 7.92
N GLY A 259 20.62 -6.59 7.06
CA GLY A 259 21.28 -6.59 5.77
C GLY A 259 20.29 -6.19 4.68
N GLY A 260 20.81 -5.94 3.50
CA GLY A 260 20.05 -5.40 2.38
C GLY A 260 20.76 -4.22 1.78
N GLY A 261 20.07 -3.51 0.92
CA GLY A 261 20.59 -2.31 0.29
C GLY A 261 20.17 -2.27 -1.16
N PHE A 262 20.98 -1.59 -1.95
CA PHE A 262 20.66 -1.24 -3.31
C PHE A 262 21.81 -1.60 -4.23
N ASN A 263 21.46 -2.22 -5.35
CA ASN A 263 22.23 -2.10 -6.56
C ASN A 263 21.76 -0.83 -7.26
N TRP A 264 22.37 0.30 -6.91
CA TRP A 264 21.97 1.62 -7.43
C TRP A 264 22.13 1.71 -8.95
N GLY A 265 23.16 1.04 -9.51
CA GLY A 265 23.36 0.95 -10.96
C GLY A 265 22.22 0.22 -11.68
N ASN A 266 21.85 -0.97 -11.21
CA ASN A 266 20.76 -1.76 -11.80
C ASN A 266 19.36 -1.36 -11.30
N ARG A 267 19.27 -0.32 -10.46
CA ARG A 267 18.04 0.18 -9.86
C ARG A 267 17.18 -0.90 -9.19
N ASN A 268 17.85 -1.81 -8.47
CA ASN A 268 17.21 -2.88 -7.72
C ASN A 268 17.57 -2.82 -6.24
N LEU A 269 16.61 -3.13 -5.38
CA LEU A 269 16.84 -3.34 -3.96
C LEU A 269 16.94 -4.84 -3.66
N TYR A 270 17.66 -5.17 -2.59
CA TYR A 270 17.70 -6.50 -2.02
C TYR A 270 17.53 -6.42 -0.51
N VAL A 271 16.84 -7.41 0.06
CA VAL A 271 16.76 -7.64 1.51
C VAL A 271 17.38 -9.00 1.75
N ASN A 272 18.40 -9.05 2.61
CA ASN A 272 19.30 -10.18 2.61
C ASN A 272 18.74 -11.34 3.43
N HIS A 273 18.71 -12.54 2.85
CA HIS A 273 18.70 -13.81 3.59
C HIS A 273 19.82 -14.71 3.04
N TYR A 274 20.76 -15.07 3.93
CA TYR A 274 21.72 -16.17 3.85
C TYR A 274 22.96 -16.14 2.93
N ASN A 275 23.24 -15.16 2.06
CA ASN A 275 24.53 -15.19 1.35
C ASN A 275 25.06 -13.84 0.85
N ARG A 276 25.87 -13.18 1.68
CA ARG A 276 26.64 -11.97 1.31
C ARG A 276 27.68 -12.24 0.20
N ILE A 277 27.99 -13.50 -0.11
CA ILE A 277 29.18 -13.89 -0.90
C ILE A 277 28.85 -14.21 -2.37
N THR A 278 27.58 -14.45 -2.75
CA THR A 278 27.19 -14.84 -4.13
C THR A 278 26.21 -13.88 -4.82
N ASN A 279 26.17 -12.61 -4.39
CA ASN A 279 25.08 -11.65 -4.62
C ASN A 279 25.02 -11.03 -6.05
N VAL A 280 25.24 -11.83 -7.09
CA VAL A 280 24.93 -11.50 -8.48
C VAL A 280 23.64 -12.25 -8.85
N GLY A 281 22.49 -11.76 -8.37
CA GLY A 281 21.17 -12.33 -8.76
C GLY A 281 20.02 -12.22 -7.74
N ASN A 282 20.27 -11.91 -6.47
CA ASN A 282 19.23 -11.90 -5.43
C ASN A 282 18.57 -10.52 -5.27
N ASN A 283 17.82 -10.09 -6.29
CA ASN A 283 16.91 -8.96 -6.15
C ASN A 283 15.77 -9.33 -5.20
N TRP A 284 15.34 -8.38 -4.37
CA TRP A 284 14.13 -8.56 -3.58
C TRP A 284 12.92 -8.81 -4.50
N GLN A 285 12.04 -9.70 -4.09
CA GLN A 285 10.82 -10.04 -4.81
C GLN A 285 9.62 -9.90 -3.88
N HIS A 286 8.60 -9.18 -4.36
CA HIS A 286 7.33 -9.07 -3.65
C HIS A 286 6.60 -10.42 -3.60
N ASN A 287 6.15 -10.81 -2.42
CA ASN A 287 5.33 -11.98 -2.19
C ASN A 287 3.88 -11.57 -1.86
N PRO A 288 2.92 -11.74 -2.79
CA PRO A 288 1.54 -11.30 -2.58
C PRO A 288 0.85 -11.93 -1.37
N ALA A 289 1.31 -13.10 -0.90
CA ALA A 289 0.76 -13.74 0.29
C ALA A 289 0.92 -12.87 1.55
N HIS A 290 2.06 -12.18 1.70
CA HIS A 290 2.32 -11.28 2.83
C HIS A 290 1.53 -9.97 2.76
N ARG A 291 0.94 -9.63 1.60
CA ARG A 291 0.09 -8.45 1.46
C ARG A 291 -1.32 -8.68 2.04
N GLN A 292 -1.68 -9.92 2.37
CA GLN A 292 -2.90 -10.29 3.10
C GLN A 292 -4.19 -9.69 2.49
N GLY A 293 -4.27 -9.65 1.15
CA GLY A 293 -5.44 -9.15 0.44
C GLY A 293 -5.59 -7.63 0.36
N VAL A 294 -4.64 -6.84 0.88
CA VAL A 294 -4.64 -5.38 0.68
C VAL A 294 -4.51 -5.09 -0.81
N ARG A 295 -5.47 -4.33 -1.35
CA ARG A 295 -5.56 -4.03 -2.78
C ARG A 295 -4.30 -3.32 -3.28
N TYR A 296 -3.90 -3.63 -4.50
CA TYR A 296 -2.93 -2.84 -5.24
C TYR A 296 -3.65 -1.66 -5.87
N ALA A 297 -3.09 -0.45 -5.76
CA ALA A 297 -3.67 0.71 -6.44
C ALA A 297 -3.58 0.53 -7.97
N ASN A 298 -2.37 0.27 -8.48
CA ASN A 298 -2.12 0.19 -9.91
C ASN A 298 -2.65 -1.12 -10.52
N ALA A 299 -3.44 -1.01 -11.60
CA ALA A 299 -4.04 -2.16 -12.28
C ALA A 299 -3.00 -3.16 -12.82
N ARG A 300 -1.89 -2.69 -13.43
CA ARG A 300 -0.83 -3.58 -13.92
C ARG A 300 -0.10 -4.30 -12.79
N VAL A 301 0.02 -3.67 -11.62
CA VAL A 301 0.53 -4.34 -10.41
C VAL A 301 -0.48 -5.38 -9.93
N ALA A 302 -1.78 -5.05 -9.91
CA ALA A 302 -2.84 -5.97 -9.57
C ALA A 302 -2.91 -7.19 -10.51
N ASP A 303 -2.67 -7.01 -11.82
CA ASP A 303 -2.65 -8.13 -12.77
C ASP A 303 -1.44 -9.04 -12.54
N ARG A 304 -0.27 -8.46 -12.23
CA ARG A 304 0.96 -9.23 -11.92
C ARG A 304 0.85 -10.06 -10.64
N PHE A 305 0.20 -9.52 -9.60
CA PHE A 305 0.25 -10.10 -8.26
C PHE A 305 -1.11 -10.57 -7.71
N GLY A 306 -2.22 -10.09 -8.27
CA GLY A 306 -3.58 -10.35 -7.80
C GLY A 306 -4.08 -11.77 -8.08
N ASN A 307 -3.55 -12.45 -9.10
CA ASN A 307 -3.91 -13.84 -9.37
C ASN A 307 -3.45 -14.83 -8.28
N ASN A 308 -2.44 -14.46 -7.49
CA ASN A 308 -1.99 -15.29 -6.36
C ASN A 308 -2.95 -15.22 -5.15
N ASN A 309 -3.75 -14.15 -5.04
CA ASN A 309 -4.76 -14.02 -3.97
C ASN A 309 -5.94 -15.00 -4.12
N LEU A 310 -6.22 -15.48 -5.33
CA LEU A 310 -7.30 -16.45 -5.56
C LEU A 310 -6.95 -17.85 -5.03
N LYS A 311 -5.68 -18.26 -5.04
CA LYS A 311 -5.24 -19.55 -4.47
C LYS A 311 -4.99 -19.47 -2.96
N ALA A 312 -4.35 -18.40 -2.47
CA ALA A 312 -4.07 -18.25 -1.04
C ALA A 312 -5.34 -17.96 -0.21
N GLY A 313 -6.28 -17.18 -0.75
CA GLY A 313 -7.55 -16.86 -0.09
C GLY A 313 -8.68 -17.85 -0.35
N ALA A 314 -8.50 -18.87 -1.20
CA ALA A 314 -9.49 -19.92 -1.41
C ALA A 314 -9.50 -20.93 -0.25
N GLY A 315 -8.33 -21.32 0.27
CA GLY A 315 -8.23 -22.22 1.43
C GLY A 315 -8.97 -21.69 2.65
N ASN A 316 -8.67 -20.45 3.05
CA ASN A 316 -9.30 -19.83 4.23
C ASN A 316 -10.78 -19.46 4.02
N ARG A 317 -11.26 -19.36 2.77
CA ARG A 317 -12.69 -19.13 2.47
C ARG A 317 -13.52 -20.40 2.48
N MET A 318 -12.90 -21.57 2.34
CA MET A 318 -13.59 -22.86 2.48
C MET A 318 -13.87 -23.17 3.96
N ASP A 319 -13.00 -22.73 4.87
CA ASP A 319 -13.18 -22.94 6.31
C ASP A 319 -14.36 -22.15 6.90
N PHE A 320 -14.67 -20.97 6.35
CA PHE A 320 -15.84 -20.17 6.74
C PHE A 320 -17.15 -20.57 6.03
N ARG A 321 -17.09 -21.43 5.00
CA ARG A 321 -18.29 -21.86 4.24
C ARG A 321 -18.86 -23.20 4.66
N GLY A 322 -18.28 -23.83 5.68
CA GLY A 322 -18.67 -25.18 6.08
C GLY A 322 -18.20 -26.19 5.04
N ARG A 323 -17.59 -27.28 5.52
CA ARG A 323 -17.07 -28.36 4.66
C ARG A 323 -18.18 -29.19 3.99
N ASP A 324 -19.44 -28.85 4.24
CA ASP A 324 -20.57 -29.75 4.00
C ASP A 324 -21.59 -29.17 3.02
N GLY A 325 -21.15 -28.51 1.94
CA GLY A 325 -21.92 -28.37 0.68
C GLY A 325 -23.38 -27.86 0.75
N GLN A 326 -23.85 -27.33 1.87
CA GLN A 326 -25.22 -26.84 2.02
C GLN A 326 -25.26 -25.37 1.67
N GLN A 327 -25.72 -25.15 0.44
CA GLN A 327 -26.06 -23.89 -0.17
C GLN A 327 -26.97 -23.07 0.75
N VAL A 328 -26.39 -22.16 1.54
CA VAL A 328 -27.13 -21.21 2.37
C VAL A 328 -27.69 -20.08 1.47
N LEU A 329 -29.01 -19.92 1.55
CA LEU A 329 -29.89 -18.89 0.97
C LEU A 329 -30.37 -19.09 -0.48
N LYS A 330 -31.58 -19.67 -0.60
CA LYS A 330 -32.59 -19.19 -1.55
C LYS A 330 -33.50 -18.18 -0.82
N PRO A 331 -33.55 -16.90 -1.19
CA PRO A 331 -34.59 -15.99 -0.74
C PRO A 331 -35.79 -16.11 -1.70
N GLY A 332 -36.89 -16.68 -1.21
CA GLY A 332 -38.15 -16.79 -1.96
C GLY A 332 -38.54 -18.24 -2.23
N GLY A 333 -39.58 -18.69 -1.54
CA GLY A 333 -40.13 -20.04 -1.68
C GLY A 333 -41.01 -20.39 -0.49
N ASP A 334 -42.28 -20.08 -0.65
CA ASP A 334 -43.48 -20.41 0.12
C ASP A 334 -43.36 -21.55 1.17
N ARG A 335 -43.78 -21.23 2.40
CA ARG A 335 -44.15 -22.22 3.42
C ARG A 335 -45.58 -22.69 3.17
N PRO A 336 -45.78 -24.01 2.96
CA PRO A 336 -46.95 -24.65 3.51
C PRO A 336 -46.59 -25.92 4.28
N GLY A 337 -47.39 -26.22 5.30
CA GLY A 337 -47.56 -27.60 5.78
C GLY A 337 -47.04 -27.87 7.18
N ALA A 338 -47.92 -27.63 8.15
CA ALA A 338 -47.98 -28.42 9.37
C ALA A 338 -48.18 -29.91 9.03
N GLY A 339 -47.60 -30.79 9.83
CA GLY A 339 -47.75 -32.25 9.71
C GLY A 339 -47.11 -32.96 10.89
N ASP A 340 -47.94 -33.23 11.89
CA ASP A 340 -47.99 -34.42 12.74
C ASP A 340 -46.70 -34.92 13.42
N ARG A 341 -46.60 -34.62 14.73
CA ARG A 341 -45.96 -35.54 15.67
C ARG A 341 -46.89 -35.76 16.86
N ALA A 342 -47.68 -36.82 16.74
CA ALA A 342 -48.39 -37.47 17.83
C ALA A 342 -47.38 -38.13 18.80
N GLY A 343 -47.71 -38.17 20.09
CA GLY A 343 -47.11 -39.08 21.06
C GLY A 343 -46.69 -38.45 22.39
N ASP A 344 -47.53 -38.69 23.41
CA ASP A 344 -47.18 -39.00 24.80
C ASP A 344 -46.77 -37.88 25.78
N ARG A 345 -47.76 -37.34 26.52
CA ARG A 345 -48.02 -37.70 27.93
C ARG A 345 -49.17 -36.89 28.53
N ALA A 346 -50.19 -37.61 28.97
CA ALA A 346 -51.21 -37.17 29.91
C ALA A 346 -50.63 -37.03 31.34
N GLY A 347 -51.19 -36.11 32.14
CA GLY A 347 -50.92 -36.03 33.58
C GLY A 347 -51.28 -34.67 34.18
N ASP A 348 -52.47 -34.60 34.77
CA ASP A 348 -53.14 -33.45 35.36
C ASP A 348 -52.39 -32.75 36.52
N ARG A 349 -52.52 -31.41 36.59
CA ARG A 349 -52.82 -30.70 37.85
C ARG A 349 -53.28 -29.26 37.60
N ALA A 350 -54.58 -29.04 37.77
CA ALA A 350 -55.15 -27.77 38.20
C ALA A 350 -54.98 -27.63 39.73
N GLY A 351 -54.87 -26.40 40.25
CA GLY A 351 -54.94 -26.16 41.69
C GLY A 351 -54.36 -24.83 42.15
N ASP A 352 -55.25 -23.93 42.53
CA ASP A 352 -55.06 -22.57 43.04
C ASP A 352 -54.32 -22.42 44.39
N ARG A 353 -53.68 -21.25 44.57
CA ARG A 353 -53.61 -20.41 45.79
C ARG A 353 -52.85 -19.12 45.40
N ALA A 354 -53.41 -17.91 45.35
CA ALA A 354 -54.24 -17.15 46.28
C ALA A 354 -53.53 -16.76 47.60
N GLY A 355 -53.28 -15.44 47.72
CA GLY A 355 -53.11 -14.66 48.93
C GLY A 355 -51.67 -14.44 49.40
N ASP A 356 -51.25 -13.29 49.92
CA ASP A 356 -51.90 -11.99 50.13
C ASP A 356 -50.86 -11.04 50.74
N ARG A 357 -51.19 -9.73 50.75
CA ARG A 357 -50.66 -8.65 51.61
C ARG A 357 -49.45 -7.87 51.07
N ALA A 358 -49.68 -6.76 50.37
CA ALA A 358 -49.98 -5.40 50.87
C ALA A 358 -48.73 -4.67 51.42
N GLY A 359 -48.46 -3.41 51.10
CA GLY A 359 -49.20 -2.47 50.26
C GLY A 359 -48.59 -1.06 50.35
N ASN A 360 -49.27 -0.13 49.65
CA ASN A 360 -49.23 1.33 49.76
C ASN A 360 -47.91 2.03 49.38
N ARG A 361 -47.92 3.17 48.69
CA ARG A 361 -48.96 4.15 48.29
C ARG A 361 -48.29 4.97 47.17
N GLY A 362 -48.89 5.18 46.00
CA GLY A 362 -49.83 6.28 45.76
C GLY A 362 -49.07 7.59 45.48
N GLY A 363 -49.25 8.31 44.37
CA GLY A 363 -50.24 8.15 43.31
C GLY A 363 -50.00 9.11 42.16
N ASP A 364 -50.82 8.88 41.14
CA ASP A 364 -50.93 9.58 39.87
C ASP A 364 -51.42 11.03 40.03
N ARG A 365 -51.04 11.88 39.06
CA ARG A 365 -52.03 12.58 38.21
C ARG A 365 -51.39 13.27 37.01
N ALA A 366 -51.94 12.92 35.86
CA ALA A 366 -51.86 13.62 34.59
C ALA A 366 -52.70 14.91 34.59
N GLY A 367 -52.43 15.83 33.64
CA GLY A 367 -53.42 16.81 33.20
C GLY A 367 -52.88 18.18 32.76
N ASP A 368 -52.45 18.25 31.50
CA ASP A 368 -52.84 19.21 30.43
C ASP A 368 -53.00 20.74 30.61
N ARG A 369 -52.69 21.41 29.47
CA ARG A 369 -52.87 22.83 29.04
C ARG A 369 -51.89 23.83 29.66
N GLY A 370 -51.19 24.68 28.91
CA GLY A 370 -51.42 25.23 27.57
C GLY A 370 -51.46 26.76 27.68
N GLY A 371 -50.70 27.49 26.85
CA GLY A 371 -50.93 28.93 26.68
C GLY A 371 -49.70 29.81 26.42
N ASN A 372 -49.58 30.22 25.16
CA ASN A 372 -49.22 31.56 24.69
C ASN A 372 -47.80 32.15 24.85
N ARG A 373 -47.16 32.25 23.68
CA ARG A 373 -46.44 33.44 23.17
C ARG A 373 -47.38 34.67 23.12
N PRO A 374 -46.90 35.92 23.13
CA PRO A 374 -46.45 36.60 21.90
C PRO A 374 -45.20 37.48 22.17
N GLY A 375 -44.47 38.11 21.24
CA GLY A 375 -44.56 38.39 19.81
C GLY A 375 -43.24 39.08 19.42
N THR A 376 -42.60 38.77 18.28
CA THR A 376 -42.82 39.32 16.93
C THR A 376 -42.53 40.82 16.76
N ALA A 377 -41.46 41.11 16.02
CA ALA A 377 -41.40 41.95 14.81
C ALA A 377 -39.99 41.69 14.20
N ASP A 378 -39.77 41.01 13.05
CA ASP A 378 -40.10 41.35 11.65
C ASP A 378 -39.92 42.85 11.35
N ARG A 379 -39.44 43.38 10.22
CA ARG A 379 -38.85 42.94 8.93
C ARG A 379 -38.92 44.22 8.07
N ALA A 380 -37.84 44.62 7.41
CA ALA A 380 -37.84 45.39 6.15
C ALA A 380 -36.41 45.26 5.57
N LYS A 381 -36.10 44.70 4.40
CA LYS A 381 -36.62 44.77 3.02
C LYS A 381 -36.58 46.17 2.39
N ALA A 382 -35.55 46.42 1.59
CA ALA A 382 -35.53 47.03 0.25
C ALA A 382 -34.06 47.37 -0.07
N GLY A 383 -33.44 46.80 -1.11
CA GLY A 383 -33.46 47.32 -2.49
C GLY A 383 -32.14 48.09 -2.71
N GLY A 384 -31.34 47.95 -3.77
CA GLY A 384 -31.54 47.45 -5.11
C GLY A 384 -30.89 48.45 -6.08
N GLY A 385 -30.02 47.97 -6.99
CA GLY A 385 -29.48 48.67 -8.17
C GLY A 385 -28.44 49.75 -7.89
N ASP A 386 -27.51 50.14 -8.76
CA ASP A 386 -27.08 49.77 -10.12
C ASP A 386 -25.71 50.48 -10.29
N ARG A 387 -24.65 49.83 -10.80
CA ARG A 387 -24.20 49.77 -12.21
C ARG A 387 -23.67 51.09 -12.83
N ALA A 388 -22.60 50.89 -13.61
CA ALA A 388 -21.90 51.80 -14.56
C ALA A 388 -20.73 52.61 -13.94
N LYS A 389 -19.58 52.83 -14.61
CA LYS A 389 -19.21 52.64 -16.01
C LYS A 389 -17.67 52.63 -16.14
N ALA A 390 -17.21 52.06 -17.24
CA ALA A 390 -15.84 51.89 -17.71
C ALA A 390 -14.97 53.16 -17.79
N ALA A 391 -13.65 52.96 -17.75
CA ALA A 391 -12.70 53.77 -18.51
C ALA A 391 -11.55 52.90 -19.04
N ASN A 392 -11.59 52.73 -20.36
CA ASN A 392 -10.54 52.26 -21.24
C ASN A 392 -9.44 53.35 -21.33
N ARG A 393 -8.16 53.00 -21.20
CA ARG A 393 -7.05 53.78 -21.79
C ARG A 393 -5.93 52.86 -22.25
N ALA A 394 -5.90 52.68 -23.57
CA ALA A 394 -4.69 52.43 -24.31
C ALA A 394 -3.80 53.69 -24.32
N SER A 395 -2.49 53.52 -24.25
CA SER A 395 -1.51 54.43 -24.85
C SER A 395 -0.38 53.60 -25.44
N GLY A 396 -0.23 53.67 -26.75
CA GLY A 396 0.93 53.15 -27.47
C GLY A 396 2.08 54.16 -27.54
N GLY A 397 3.22 53.67 -28.03
CA GLY A 397 4.46 54.39 -28.36
C GLY A 397 5.63 53.41 -28.24
N ALA A 398 6.02 52.63 -29.25
CA ALA A 398 6.72 52.96 -30.49
C ALA A 398 8.20 53.37 -30.30
N ARG A 399 9.08 52.45 -30.74
CA ARG A 399 10.37 52.61 -31.45
C ARG A 399 11.47 53.54 -30.89
N ALA A 400 12.63 52.93 -30.60
CA ALA A 400 13.87 53.08 -31.38
C ALA A 400 14.74 51.84 -31.15
#